data_AF-A0AAV9ZHX9-F1
#
_entry.id   AF-A0AAV9ZHX9-F1
#
_cell.length_a   1.000
_cell.length_b   1.000
_cell.length_c   1.000
_cell.angle_alpha   90.00
_cell.angle_beta   90.00
_cell.angle_gamma   90.00
#
_symmetry.space_group_name_H-M   'P 1'
#
loop_
_entity.id
_entity.type
_entity.pdbx_description
1 polymer ?
#
loop_
_entity_poly.entity_id
_entity_poly.type
_entity_poly.pdbx_seq_one_letter_code
_entity_poly.pdbx_strand_id
1 'polypeptide(L)'
;IGQLFQQELGIISAISNFFGQSNLGTAQLAFERTRQGITTGMKSTRFGTTYIQALAVKLCMPALVACVAAGTITFATKATKRLTPYLTSGAACYGFLAQLDCMVKLFEAGANGITALEGQNTTCADVFYVWVTIRDPKATRVALHKPAVAWHLDKLLGDRTKVIEVYNARFDQMMTES
;
A
#
# COMPACT_ATOMS: atom_id res chain seq x y z
N ILE A 1 6.90 11.22 0.87
CA ILE A 1 6.27 10.01 0.27
C ILE A 1 4.74 10.08 0.28
N GLY A 2 4.08 10.45 1.38
CA GLY A 2 2.60 10.57 1.41
C GLY A 2 1.99 11.50 0.36
N GLN A 3 2.69 12.55 -0.06
CA GLN A 3 2.28 13.44 -1.16
C GLN A 3 2.37 12.77 -2.55
N LEU A 4 3.27 11.80 -2.74
CA LEU A 4 3.44 11.10 -4.02
C LEU A 4 2.32 10.09 -4.27
N PHE A 5 1.81 9.46 -3.21
CA PHE A 5 0.73 8.46 -3.26
C PHE A 5 -0.61 9.01 -2.73
N GLN A 6 -0.82 10.33 -2.74
CA GLN A 6 -1.98 10.94 -2.08
C GLN A 6 -3.31 10.43 -2.64
N GLN A 7 -3.37 10.20 -3.97
CA GLN A 7 -4.56 9.67 -4.62
C GLN A 7 -4.82 8.23 -4.19
N GLU A 8 -3.79 7.39 -4.21
CA GLU A 8 -3.82 5.98 -3.86
C GLU A 8 -4.21 5.80 -2.38
N LEU A 9 -3.61 6.60 -1.48
CA LEU A 9 -3.97 6.64 -0.06
C LEU A 9 -5.42 7.06 0.15
N GLY A 10 -5.94 8.00 -0.65
CA GLY A 10 -7.34 8.40 -0.62
C GLY A 10 -8.29 7.26 -1.01
N ILE A 11 -7.92 6.47 -2.01
CA ILE A 11 -8.68 5.28 -2.46
C ILE A 11 -8.64 4.20 -1.38
N ILE A 12 -7.46 3.85 -0.87
CA ILE A 12 -7.28 2.84 0.20
C ILE A 12 -8.09 3.23 1.44
N SER A 13 -7.98 4.47 1.89
CA SER A 13 -8.72 4.98 3.05
C SER A 13 -10.22 4.90 2.84
N ALA A 14 -10.71 5.24 1.64
CA ALA A 14 -12.14 5.16 1.34
C ALA A 14 -12.65 3.71 1.27
N ILE A 15 -11.85 2.76 0.78
CA ILE A 15 -12.15 1.33 0.84
C ILE A 15 -12.21 0.87 2.31
N SER A 16 -11.16 1.16 3.10
CA SER A 16 -11.11 0.79 4.51
C SER A 16 -12.27 1.37 5.32
N ASN A 17 -12.64 2.63 5.08
CA ASN A 17 -13.77 3.29 5.75
C ASN A 17 -15.11 2.62 5.40
N PHE A 18 -15.30 2.24 4.15
CA PHE A 18 -16.52 1.52 3.75
C PHE A 18 -16.66 0.20 4.52
N PHE A 19 -15.61 -0.61 4.60
CA PHE A 19 -15.66 -1.88 5.33
C PHE A 19 -15.70 -1.71 6.85
N GLY A 20 -15.11 -0.64 7.39
CA GLY A 20 -15.26 -0.28 8.79
C GLY A 20 -16.70 0.08 9.20
N GLN A 21 -17.56 0.41 8.23
CA GLN A 21 -18.96 0.80 8.47
C GLN A 21 -19.98 -0.21 7.94
N SER A 22 -19.56 -1.19 7.12
CA SER A 22 -20.45 -2.11 6.42
C SER A 22 -20.23 -3.56 6.87
N ASN A 23 -21.08 -4.03 7.78
CA ASN A 23 -21.07 -5.42 8.23
C ASN A 23 -21.39 -6.40 7.09
N LEU A 24 -22.37 -6.05 6.25
CA LEU A 24 -22.75 -6.86 5.09
C LEU A 24 -21.63 -6.92 4.04
N GLY A 25 -21.03 -5.78 3.71
CA GLY A 25 -19.90 -5.74 2.78
C GLY A 25 -18.72 -6.58 3.29
N THR A 26 -18.43 -6.49 4.59
CA THR A 26 -17.36 -7.26 5.23
C THR A 26 -17.63 -8.77 5.15
N ALA A 27 -18.86 -9.21 5.41
CA ALA A 27 -19.23 -10.62 5.30
C ALA A 27 -19.11 -11.15 3.86
N GLN A 28 -19.59 -10.37 2.87
CA GLN A 28 -19.49 -10.71 1.46
C GLN A 28 -18.03 -10.81 1.00
N LEU A 29 -17.19 -9.86 1.39
CA LEU A 29 -15.77 -9.88 1.10
C LEU A 29 -15.06 -11.07 1.77
N ALA A 30 -15.40 -11.39 3.01
CA ALA A 30 -14.81 -12.53 3.73
C ALA A 30 -15.16 -13.87 3.07
N PHE A 31 -16.42 -14.02 2.63
CA PHE A 31 -16.85 -15.18 1.86
C PHE A 31 -16.06 -15.31 0.55
N GLU A 32 -15.96 -14.23 -0.22
CA GLU A 32 -15.28 -14.23 -1.50
C GLU A 32 -13.77 -14.47 -1.37
N ARG A 33 -13.13 -13.90 -0.34
CA ARG A 33 -11.73 -14.17 0.00
C ARG A 33 -11.48 -15.64 0.30
N THR A 34 -12.37 -16.25 1.08
CA THR A 34 -12.28 -17.68 1.43
C THR A 34 -12.43 -18.54 0.18
N ARG A 35 -13.40 -18.21 -0.68
CA ARG A 35 -13.62 -18.87 -1.98
C ARG A 35 -12.37 -18.83 -2.87
N GLN A 36 -11.63 -17.73 -2.84
CA GLN A 36 -10.42 -17.54 -3.64
C GLN A 36 -9.11 -17.97 -2.92
N GLY A 37 -9.19 -18.53 -1.72
CA GLY A 37 -8.00 -18.95 -0.96
C GLY A 37 -7.12 -17.79 -0.48
N ILE A 38 -7.66 -16.58 -0.38
CA ILE A 38 -6.94 -15.39 0.11
C ILE A 38 -6.88 -15.46 1.64
N THR A 39 -5.68 -15.70 2.17
CA THR A 39 -5.46 -15.87 3.61
C THR A 39 -5.78 -14.62 4.44
N THR A 40 -6.04 -14.83 5.74
CA THR A 40 -6.25 -13.76 6.72
C THR A 40 -4.91 -13.09 7.04
N GLY A 41 -4.83 -11.76 6.86
CA GLY A 41 -3.59 -10.99 6.99
C GLY A 41 -3.16 -10.70 8.44
N MET A 42 -1.92 -10.23 8.58
CA MET A 42 -1.14 -9.98 9.81
C MET A 42 -1.85 -9.15 10.90
N LYS A 43 -1.44 -9.33 12.17
CA LYS A 43 -1.83 -8.47 13.30
C LYS A 43 -1.37 -7.04 13.06
N SER A 44 -2.29 -6.08 13.24
CA SER A 44 -1.99 -4.65 13.10
C SER A 44 -1.00 -4.18 14.17
N THR A 45 0.08 -3.50 13.76
CA THR A 45 0.86 -2.62 14.62
C THR A 45 0.41 -1.17 14.38
N ARG A 46 0.37 -0.37 15.44
CA ARG A 46 -0.11 1.02 15.43
C ARG A 46 0.74 1.97 14.58
N PHE A 47 1.97 1.59 14.25
CA PHE A 47 2.93 2.41 13.50
C PHE A 47 3.08 2.01 12.02
N GLY A 48 2.50 0.87 11.60
CA GLY A 48 2.52 0.38 10.21
C GLY A 48 1.18 0.48 9.47
N THR A 49 0.22 1.25 9.99
CA THR A 49 -1.20 1.25 9.56
C THR A 49 -1.38 1.49 8.06
N THR A 50 -0.64 2.43 7.48
CA THR A 50 -0.71 2.72 6.03
C THR A 50 -0.24 1.55 5.17
N TYR A 51 0.87 0.91 5.53
CA TYR A 51 1.38 -0.27 4.82
C TYR A 51 0.39 -1.44 4.94
N ILE A 52 -0.10 -1.70 6.15
CA ILE A 52 -1.01 -2.82 6.42
C ILE A 52 -2.34 -2.63 5.68
N GLN A 53 -2.88 -1.40 5.65
CA GLN A 53 -4.08 -1.09 4.87
C GLN A 53 -3.85 -1.28 3.36
N ALA A 54 -2.72 -0.79 2.84
CA ALA A 54 -2.37 -0.95 1.43
C ALA A 54 -2.21 -2.43 1.05
N LEU A 55 -1.49 -3.19 1.86
CA LEU A 55 -1.28 -4.62 1.67
C LEU A 55 -2.61 -5.39 1.74
N ALA A 56 -3.48 -5.07 2.72
CA ALA A 56 -4.78 -5.69 2.85
C ALA A 56 -5.65 -5.44 1.61
N VAL A 57 -5.70 -4.19 1.13
CA VAL A 57 -6.44 -3.85 -0.10
C VAL A 57 -5.85 -4.59 -1.31
N LYS A 58 -4.52 -4.63 -1.44
CA LYS A 58 -3.83 -5.33 -2.54
C LYS A 58 -4.18 -6.82 -2.58
N LEU A 59 -4.07 -7.50 -1.43
CA LEU A 59 -4.36 -8.93 -1.31
C LEU A 59 -5.84 -9.23 -1.56
N CYS A 60 -6.73 -8.35 -1.12
CA CYS A 60 -8.17 -8.53 -1.29
C CYS A 60 -8.70 -8.03 -2.63
N MET A 61 -7.88 -7.41 -3.49
CA MET A 61 -8.35 -6.79 -4.72
C MET A 61 -9.08 -7.76 -5.67
N PRO A 62 -8.59 -9.00 -5.89
CA PRO A 62 -9.32 -9.96 -6.73
C PRO A 62 -10.72 -10.28 -6.20
N ALA A 63 -10.88 -10.44 -4.89
CA ALA A 63 -12.16 -10.65 -4.24
C ALA A 63 -13.05 -9.39 -4.31
N LEU A 64 -12.48 -8.20 -4.09
CA LEU A 64 -13.21 -6.92 -4.20
C LEU A 64 -13.77 -6.71 -5.61
N VAL A 65 -12.96 -6.93 -6.64
CA VAL A 65 -13.38 -6.80 -8.04
C VAL A 65 -14.48 -7.82 -8.36
N ALA A 66 -14.35 -9.06 -7.88
CA ALA A 66 -15.38 -10.09 -8.06
C ALA A 66 -16.71 -9.71 -7.39
N CYS A 67 -16.69 -9.22 -6.15
CA CYS A 67 -17.89 -8.78 -5.45
C CYS A 67 -18.57 -7.59 -6.13
N VAL A 68 -17.79 -6.63 -6.65
CA VAL A 68 -18.33 -5.48 -7.38
C VAL A 68 -18.93 -5.91 -8.72
N ALA A 69 -18.25 -6.79 -9.46
CA ALA A 69 -18.74 -7.32 -10.73
C ALA A 69 -20.03 -8.14 -10.56
N ALA A 70 -20.15 -8.92 -9.47
CA ALA A 70 -21.35 -9.66 -9.13
C ALA A 70 -22.49 -8.79 -8.57
N GLY A 71 -22.23 -7.50 -8.28
CA GLY A 71 -23.17 -6.59 -7.64
C GLY A 71 -23.47 -6.90 -6.17
N THR A 72 -22.74 -7.83 -5.54
CA THR A 72 -22.90 -8.18 -4.12
C THR A 72 -22.36 -7.10 -3.20
N ILE A 73 -21.38 -6.31 -3.68
CA ILE A 73 -20.92 -5.07 -3.06
C ILE A 73 -21.19 -3.91 -4.01
N THR A 74 -21.97 -2.93 -3.55
CA THR A 74 -22.25 -1.72 -4.30
C THR A 74 -21.79 -0.49 -3.53
N PHE A 75 -21.06 0.38 -4.22
CA PHE A 75 -20.61 1.68 -3.69
C PHE A 75 -21.58 2.77 -4.13
N ALA A 76 -22.79 2.75 -3.56
CA ALA A 76 -23.91 3.58 -4.04
C ALA A 76 -23.89 5.02 -3.52
N THR A 77 -23.15 5.32 -2.45
CA THR A 77 -23.15 6.66 -1.83
C THR A 77 -22.24 7.62 -2.59
N LYS A 78 -22.49 8.93 -2.49
CA LYS A 78 -21.64 9.96 -3.11
C LYS A 78 -20.17 9.83 -2.67
N ALA A 79 -19.94 9.44 -1.42
CA ALA A 79 -18.60 9.26 -0.86
C ALA A 79 -17.86 8.04 -1.46
N THR A 80 -18.58 6.99 -1.86
CA THR A 80 -17.98 5.74 -2.31
C THR A 80 -18.11 5.47 -3.81
N LYS A 81 -19.03 6.14 -4.53
CA LYS A 81 -19.16 6.04 -6.00
C LYS A 81 -17.87 6.30 -6.76
N ARG A 82 -17.01 7.16 -6.22
CA ARG A 82 -15.67 7.44 -6.79
C ARG A 82 -14.73 6.22 -6.79
N LEU A 83 -15.04 5.17 -6.02
CA LEU A 83 -14.26 3.93 -5.95
C LEU A 83 -14.54 3.01 -7.12
N THR A 84 -15.74 3.08 -7.73
CA THR A 84 -16.17 2.15 -8.77
C THR A 84 -15.15 1.99 -9.92
N PRO A 85 -14.57 3.05 -10.50
CA PRO A 85 -13.59 2.89 -11.59
C PRO A 85 -12.31 2.12 -11.20
N TYR A 86 -11.97 2.12 -9.90
CA TYR A 86 -10.78 1.44 -9.37
C TYR A 86 -11.05 0.00 -8.95
N LEU A 87 -12.32 -0.40 -8.89
CA LEU A 87 -12.79 -1.73 -8.47
C LEU A 87 -13.54 -2.47 -9.59
N THR A 88 -13.63 -1.88 -10.77
CA THR A 88 -14.14 -2.51 -11.99
C THR A 88 -13.00 -2.71 -12.97
N SER A 89 -12.89 -3.90 -13.57
CA SER A 89 -11.83 -4.22 -14.53
C SER A 89 -11.75 -3.17 -15.64
N GLY A 90 -10.58 -2.55 -15.79
CA GLY A 90 -10.37 -1.43 -16.70
C GLY A 90 -9.06 -0.71 -16.43
N ALA A 91 -8.72 0.28 -17.26
CA ALA A 91 -7.44 0.99 -17.20
C ALA A 91 -7.16 1.62 -15.82
N ALA A 92 -8.19 2.20 -15.18
CA ALA A 92 -8.06 2.82 -13.86
C ALA A 92 -7.78 1.78 -12.74
N CYS A 93 -8.46 0.63 -12.77
CA CYS A 93 -8.21 -0.48 -11.84
C CYS A 93 -6.79 -1.04 -12.01
N TYR A 94 -6.35 -1.32 -13.24
CA TYR A 94 -4.99 -1.82 -13.48
C TYR A 94 -3.90 -0.79 -13.13
N GLY A 95 -4.14 0.50 -13.43
CA GLY A 95 -3.23 1.58 -13.03
C GLY A 95 -3.11 1.68 -11.52
N PHE A 96 -4.24 1.66 -10.79
CA PHE A 96 -4.24 1.66 -9.33
C PHE A 96 -3.56 0.42 -8.74
N LEU A 97 -3.79 -0.78 -9.29
CA LEU A 97 -3.11 -2.01 -8.87
C LEU A 97 -1.59 -1.93 -9.01
N ALA A 98 -1.10 -1.37 -10.12
CA ALA A 98 0.34 -1.18 -10.34
C ALA A 98 0.95 -0.19 -9.33
N GLN A 99 0.26 0.92 -9.06
CA GLN A 99 0.69 1.89 -8.05
C GLN A 99 0.64 1.33 -6.63
N LEU A 100 -0.40 0.56 -6.32
CA LEU A 100 -0.56 -0.11 -5.04
C LEU A 100 0.54 -1.15 -4.79
N ASP A 101 0.91 -1.93 -5.81
CA ASP A 101 2.02 -2.87 -5.74
C ASP A 101 3.35 -2.14 -5.46
N CYS A 102 3.60 -1.04 -6.16
CA CYS A 102 4.77 -0.19 -5.95
C CYS A 102 4.81 0.37 -4.52
N MET A 103 3.70 0.95 -4.06
CA MET A 103 3.59 1.55 -2.73
C MET A 103 3.82 0.52 -1.62
N VAL A 104 3.24 -0.68 -1.74
CA VAL A 104 3.45 -1.79 -0.78
C VAL A 104 4.93 -2.17 -0.71
N LYS A 105 5.59 -2.35 -1.86
CA LYS A 105 7.03 -2.71 -1.90
C LYS A 105 7.92 -1.60 -1.32
N LEU A 106 7.58 -0.34 -1.55
CA LEU A 106 8.33 0.79 -0.98
C LEU A 106 8.18 0.88 0.54
N PHE A 107 6.99 0.59 1.07
CA PHE A 107 6.72 0.67 2.50
C PHE A 107 7.14 -0.57 3.28
N GLU A 108 7.33 -1.71 2.62
CA GLU A 108 7.67 -2.99 3.25
C GLU A 108 8.92 -2.90 4.15
N ALA A 109 10.02 -2.34 3.64
CA ALA A 109 11.26 -2.20 4.41
C ALA A 109 11.07 -1.30 5.66
N GLY A 110 10.32 -0.20 5.51
CA GLY A 110 10.01 0.69 6.63
C GLY A 110 9.09 0.04 7.67
N ALA A 111 8.07 -0.69 7.24
CA ALA A 111 7.15 -1.39 8.13
C ALA A 111 7.84 -2.54 8.89
N ASN A 112 8.70 -3.31 8.22
CA ASN A 112 9.51 -4.35 8.84
C ASN A 112 10.52 -3.75 9.82
N GLY A 113 11.14 -2.63 9.46
CA GLY A 113 12.06 -1.91 10.33
C GLY A 113 11.39 -1.40 11.60
N ILE A 114 10.23 -0.75 11.49
CA ILE A 114 9.43 -0.31 12.65
C ILE A 114 9.07 -1.50 13.54
N THR A 115 8.62 -2.60 12.95
CA THR A 115 8.27 -3.82 13.71
C THR A 115 9.47 -4.40 14.46
N ALA A 116 10.66 -4.37 13.85
CA ALA A 116 11.90 -4.80 14.50
C ALA A 116 12.28 -3.89 15.68
N LEU A 117 12.11 -2.57 15.52
CA LEU A 117 12.43 -1.57 16.55
C LEU A 117 11.41 -1.54 17.71
N GLU A 118 10.22 -2.11 17.52
CA GLU A 118 9.22 -2.34 18.58
C GLU A 118 9.59 -3.51 19.51
N GLY A 119 10.63 -4.29 19.17
CA GLY A 119 11.15 -5.36 20.01
C GLY A 119 11.71 -4.87 21.35
N GLN A 120 11.76 -5.75 22.35
CA GLN A 120 12.51 -5.46 23.57
C GLN A 120 14.01 -5.60 23.27
N ASN A 121 14.81 -4.62 23.70
CA ASN A 121 16.27 -4.48 23.48
C ASN A 121 16.74 -3.82 22.17
N THR A 122 15.98 -2.87 21.62
CA THR A 122 16.45 -2.03 20.50
C THR A 122 17.69 -1.21 20.87
N THR A 123 18.73 -1.31 20.05
CA THR A 123 19.98 -0.53 20.16
C THR A 123 20.09 0.54 19.07
N CYS A 124 21.04 1.46 19.20
CA CYS A 124 21.34 2.43 18.14
C CYS A 124 21.80 1.76 16.83
N ALA A 125 22.44 0.58 16.91
CA ALA A 125 22.84 -0.19 15.74
C ALA A 125 21.62 -0.74 14.97
N ASP A 126 20.57 -1.16 15.68
CA ASP A 126 19.32 -1.63 15.05
C ASP A 126 18.64 -0.50 14.28
N VAL A 127 18.60 0.70 14.86
CA VAL A 127 18.09 1.91 14.18
C VAL A 127 18.91 2.19 12.92
N PHE A 128 20.24 2.10 12.99
CA PHE A 128 21.12 2.28 11.83
C PHE A 128 20.84 1.23 10.73
N TYR A 129 20.72 -0.06 11.07
CA TYR A 129 20.43 -1.11 10.08
C TYR A 129 19.07 -0.92 9.39
N VAL A 130 18.05 -0.48 10.14
CA VAL A 130 16.74 -0.14 9.58
C VAL A 130 16.85 1.01 8.58
N TRP A 131 17.61 2.06 8.90
CA TRP A 131 17.80 3.18 7.97
C TRP A 131 18.57 2.78 6.71
N VAL A 132 19.61 1.96 6.84
CA VAL A 132 20.38 1.47 5.68
C VAL A 132 19.52 0.59 4.76
N THR A 133 18.65 -0.26 5.32
CA THR A 133 17.73 -1.10 4.53
C THR A 133 16.61 -0.31 3.88
N ILE A 134 16.11 0.75 4.54
CA ILE A 134 15.16 1.70 3.93
C ILE A 134 15.81 2.48 2.79
N ARG A 135 17.07 2.88 2.96
CA ARG A 135 17.86 3.61 1.95
C ARG A 135 18.29 2.72 0.78
N ASP A 136 18.37 1.40 0.95
CA ASP A 136 18.96 0.49 -0.02
C ASP A 136 18.38 0.74 -1.43
N PRO A 137 19.19 1.28 -2.35
CA PRO A 137 18.76 1.56 -3.70
C PRO A 137 18.29 0.31 -4.43
N LYS A 138 18.70 -0.90 -4.04
CA LYS A 138 18.17 -2.15 -4.60
C LYS A 138 16.75 -2.42 -4.15
N ALA A 139 16.41 -2.25 -2.88
CA ALA A 139 15.03 -2.36 -2.40
C ALA A 139 14.13 -1.32 -3.10
N THR A 140 14.58 -0.07 -3.19
CA THR A 140 13.86 1.00 -3.93
C THR A 140 13.79 0.69 -5.44
N ARG A 141 14.86 0.19 -6.06
CA ARG A 141 14.89 -0.16 -7.50
C ARG A 141 14.04 -1.37 -7.83
N VAL A 142 14.01 -2.40 -6.98
CA VAL A 142 13.18 -3.61 -7.17
C VAL A 142 11.71 -3.29 -6.92
N ALA A 143 11.41 -2.45 -5.91
CA ALA A 143 10.07 -1.91 -5.69
C ALA A 143 9.54 -1.10 -6.89
N LEU A 144 10.45 -0.48 -7.65
CA LEU A 144 10.16 0.36 -8.81
C LEU A 144 10.51 -0.29 -10.16
N HIS A 145 10.81 -1.60 -10.20
CA HIS A 145 11.09 -2.29 -11.46
C HIS A 145 9.79 -2.62 -12.22
N LYS A 146 9.70 -2.04 -13.43
CA LYS A 146 8.74 -2.26 -14.53
C LYS A 146 7.35 -2.84 -14.18
N PRO A 147 6.28 -2.03 -14.22
CA PRO A 147 4.97 -2.53 -14.61
C PRO A 147 5.00 -2.92 -16.09
N ALA A 148 4.25 -3.96 -16.48
CA ALA A 148 4.07 -4.39 -17.87
C ALA A 148 3.34 -3.36 -18.77
N VAL A 149 3.05 -2.16 -18.27
CA VAL A 149 2.20 -1.17 -18.93
C VAL A 149 2.95 0.14 -19.14
N ALA A 150 3.33 0.38 -20.40
CA ALA A 150 4.28 1.41 -20.84
C ALA A 150 3.89 2.87 -20.52
N TRP A 151 2.61 3.16 -20.29
CA TRP A 151 2.06 4.52 -20.20
C TRP A 151 2.05 5.13 -18.79
N HIS A 152 2.43 4.36 -17.76
CA HIS A 152 2.63 4.86 -16.39
C HIS A 152 4.10 5.02 -16.01
N LEU A 153 5.03 4.71 -16.92
CA LEU A 153 6.46 4.73 -16.65
C LEU A 153 6.98 6.13 -16.33
N ASP A 154 6.53 7.19 -17.01
CA ASP A 154 7.05 8.54 -16.75
C ASP A 154 6.68 9.07 -15.37
N LYS A 155 5.45 8.79 -14.91
CA LYS A 155 5.03 9.12 -13.53
C LYS A 155 5.84 8.30 -12.52
N LEU A 156 5.99 6.99 -12.72
CA LEU A 156 6.76 6.11 -11.85
C LEU A 156 8.26 6.44 -11.82
N LEU A 157 8.84 6.88 -12.94
CA LEU A 157 10.24 7.29 -13.04
C LEU A 157 10.45 8.67 -12.40
N GLY A 158 9.52 9.61 -12.57
CA GLY A 158 9.52 10.89 -11.86
C GLY A 158 9.34 10.72 -10.36
N ASP A 159 8.43 9.83 -9.95
CA ASP A 159 8.20 9.49 -8.55
C ASP A 159 9.40 8.73 -7.97
N ARG A 160 10.10 7.92 -8.76
CA ARG A 160 11.34 7.24 -8.34
C ARG A 160 12.43 8.21 -7.90
N THR A 161 12.71 9.23 -8.71
CA THR A 161 13.74 10.23 -8.38
C THR A 161 13.35 10.97 -7.10
N LYS A 162 12.10 11.40 -6.99
CA LYS A 162 11.57 12.08 -5.80
C LYS A 162 11.58 11.19 -4.54
N VAL A 163 11.28 9.90 -4.68
CA VAL A 163 11.35 8.93 -3.57
C VAL A 163 12.79 8.80 -3.07
N ILE A 164 13.75 8.64 -3.98
CA ILE A 164 15.18 8.55 -3.63
C ILE A 164 15.65 9.84 -2.95
N GLU A 165 15.27 11.01 -3.47
CA GLU A 165 15.58 12.30 -2.86
C GLU A 165 15.02 12.43 -1.44
N VAL A 166 13.76 12.04 -1.23
CA VAL A 166 13.15 12.07 0.12
C VAL A 166 13.87 11.13 1.07
N TYR A 167 14.24 9.92 0.65
CA TYR A 167 14.97 8.98 1.50
C TYR A 167 16.37 9.49 1.84
N ASN A 168 17.10 10.03 0.86
CA ASN A 168 18.43 10.61 1.10
C ASN A 168 18.36 11.81 2.04
N ALA A 169 17.43 12.75 1.82
CA ALA A 169 17.27 13.91 2.69
C ALA A 169 16.96 13.51 4.14
N ARG A 170 16.15 12.47 4.36
CA ARG A 170 15.84 11.97 5.71
C ARG A 170 17.02 11.25 6.35
N PHE A 171 17.80 10.52 5.57
CA PHE A 171 19.03 9.89 6.05
C PHE A 171 20.07 10.94 6.45
N ASP A 172 20.30 11.95 5.61
CA ASP A 172 21.27 13.01 5.86
C ASP A 172 20.88 13.84 7.10
N GLN A 173 19.58 14.12 7.27
CA GLN A 173 19.05 14.76 8.48
C GLN A 173 19.39 13.95 9.73
N MET A 174 19.15 12.63 9.71
CA MET A 174 19.46 11.76 10.84
C MET A 174 20.94 11.79 11.19
N MET A 175 21.83 11.74 10.19
CA MET A 175 23.29 11.70 10.39
C MET A 175 23.89 13.02 10.88
N THR A 176 23.14 14.13 10.77
CA THR A 176 23.59 15.47 11.16
C THR A 176 22.96 15.97 12.46
N GLU A 177 21.79 15.45 12.83
CA GLU A 177 21.08 15.75 14.08
C GLU A 177 21.39 14.75 15.22
N SER A 178 22.34 13.82 15.02
CA SER A 178 22.77 12.81 16.03
C SER A 178 23.89 13.29 16.94
#